data_AF-A0A0E3WT66-F1
#
_entry.id   AF-A0A0E3WT66-F1
#
_cell.length_a   1.000
_cell.length_b   1.000
_cell.length_c   1.000
_cell.angle_alpha   90.00
_cell.angle_beta   90.00
_cell.angle_gamma   90.00
#
_symmetry.space_group_name_H-M   'P 1'
#
loop_
_entity.id
_entity.type
_entity.pdbx_description
1 polymer ?
#
loop_
_entity_poly.entity_id
_entity_poly.type
_entity_poly.pdbx_seq_one_letter_code
_entity_poly.pdbx_strand_id
1 'polypeptide(L)'
;MSKLVCKKCVLDSDIPGIEIKEESGLCHFCETYVPLSSQEKEQYLNRIEGLFKEYSGRGNYDVIFALSGGKDSSYTLYKLKKDYPFLKVLAVQFDNGFTSDYAVINAKKMCEIAGCDYFKLTMEKENLYELFRKAAESYDAFPKFAKYRASDICNICISIIKQKLMEQAIVQKAPFIVFAFTAGQSPNPIINLSANFIQWSRNLFEKQLQKIGVDDTDERFLIKNEVIKNIGEIAPSILHPLCLWEYSEDTVLETVVGLGWKPPALNDSNSTNCTLNSFACYNHLEKYGFHPYAFDIAGLVRSGEMSREEGLEKLNQELSQPLIKESAEKLKIEIN
;
A
#
# COMPACT_ATOMS: atom_id res chain seq x y z
N MET A 1 32.48 -11.91 -1.61
CA MET A 1 31.84 -13.19 -1.25
C MET A 1 30.72 -13.43 -2.25
N SER A 2 30.42 -14.68 -2.62
CA SER A 2 29.27 -14.98 -3.46
C SER A 2 27.98 -14.60 -2.73
N LYS A 3 27.08 -13.89 -3.41
CA LYS A 3 25.74 -13.56 -2.92
C LYS A 3 25.04 -14.82 -2.39
N LEU A 4 24.60 -14.80 -1.13
CA LEU A 4 23.80 -15.87 -0.53
C LEU A 4 22.32 -15.52 -0.68
N VAL A 5 21.51 -16.49 -1.10
CA VAL A 5 20.05 -16.33 -1.21
C VAL A 5 19.38 -17.32 -0.26
N CYS A 6 18.40 -16.85 0.50
CA CYS A 6 17.63 -17.68 1.40
C CYS A 6 17.00 -18.87 0.65
N LYS A 7 17.08 -20.08 1.22
CA LYS A 7 16.49 -21.30 0.64
C LYS A 7 14.96 -21.33 0.69
N LYS A 8 14.35 -20.59 1.64
CA LYS A 8 12.89 -20.57 1.83
C LYS A 8 12.18 -19.39 1.16
N CYS A 9 12.82 -18.23 1.05
CA CYS A 9 12.23 -17.04 0.41
C CYS A 9 13.18 -16.46 -0.64
N VAL A 10 12.96 -15.20 -1.03
CA VAL A 10 13.73 -14.51 -2.08
C VAL A 10 14.77 -13.51 -1.55
N LEU A 11 14.85 -13.32 -0.23
CA LEU A 11 15.83 -12.40 0.37
C LEU A 11 17.26 -12.93 0.21
N ASP A 12 18.17 -11.99 -0.03
CA ASP A 12 19.59 -12.27 -0.22
C ASP A 12 20.48 -11.42 0.71
N SER A 13 21.76 -11.81 0.81
CA SER A 13 22.74 -11.19 1.71
C SER A 13 23.18 -9.78 1.31
N ASP A 14 22.90 -9.33 0.09
CA ASP A 14 23.27 -7.99 -0.36
C ASP A 14 22.25 -6.95 0.12
N ILE A 15 21.02 -7.39 0.43
CA ILE A 15 20.00 -6.55 1.05
C ILE A 15 20.45 -6.16 2.47
N PRO A 16 20.60 -4.86 2.77
CA PRO A 16 21.09 -4.42 4.07
C PRO A 16 20.28 -4.97 5.25
N GLY A 17 20.98 -5.49 6.27
CA GLY A 17 20.36 -6.06 7.46
C GLY A 17 19.80 -7.47 7.27
N ILE A 18 19.97 -8.11 6.10
CA ILE A 18 19.66 -9.52 5.91
C ILE A 18 20.84 -10.39 6.31
N GLU A 19 20.65 -11.13 7.40
CA GLU A 19 21.54 -12.22 7.81
C GLU A 19 20.96 -13.57 7.35
N ILE A 20 21.79 -14.38 6.68
CA ILE A 20 21.51 -15.76 6.27
C ILE A 20 22.48 -16.68 7.00
N LYS A 21 21.96 -17.63 7.78
CA LYS A 21 22.81 -18.62 8.46
C LYS A 21 23.28 -19.68 7.49
N GLU A 22 24.59 -19.91 7.42
CA GLU A 22 25.18 -20.88 6.48
C GLU A 22 24.66 -22.31 6.71
N GLU A 23 24.48 -22.70 7.97
CA GLU A 23 24.04 -24.05 8.36
C GLU A 23 22.64 -24.38 7.85
N SER A 24 21.66 -23.49 8.06
CA SER A 24 20.27 -23.68 7.63
C SER A 24 20.02 -23.22 6.20
N GLY A 25 20.83 -22.28 5.70
CA GLY A 25 20.58 -21.53 4.47
C GLY A 25 19.34 -20.62 4.55
N LEU A 26 18.88 -20.28 5.76
CA LEU A 26 17.69 -19.45 5.98
C LEU A 26 18.07 -18.05 6.47
N CYS A 27 17.33 -17.04 6.01
CA CYS A 27 17.42 -15.70 6.58
C CYS A 27 16.75 -15.64 7.96
N HIS A 28 17.19 -14.73 8.83
CA HIS A 28 16.68 -14.59 10.20
C HIS A 28 15.15 -14.36 10.28
N PHE A 29 14.52 -13.76 9.26
CA PHE A 29 13.05 -13.68 9.17
C PHE A 29 12.40 -15.04 8.92
N CYS A 30 12.99 -15.90 8.09
CA CYS A 30 12.47 -17.24 7.81
C CYS A 30 12.63 -18.19 9.00
N GLU A 31 13.70 -18.01 9.79
CA GLU A 31 13.94 -18.81 11.00
C GLU A 31 12.94 -18.53 12.11
N THR A 32 12.48 -17.29 12.21
CA THR A 32 11.55 -16.83 13.26
C THR A 32 10.10 -16.74 12.80
N TYR A 33 9.83 -17.05 11.53
CA TYR A 33 8.49 -16.93 10.96
C TYR A 33 7.54 -18.00 11.49
N VAL A 34 6.46 -17.56 12.14
CA VAL A 34 5.32 -18.38 12.53
C VAL A 34 4.09 -17.84 11.79
N PRO A 35 3.50 -18.59 10.84
CA PRO A 35 2.28 -18.16 10.18
C PRO A 35 1.10 -18.17 11.15
N LEU A 36 0.11 -17.31 10.93
CA LEU A 36 -1.18 -17.45 11.58
C LEU A 36 -1.82 -18.78 11.16
N SER A 37 -2.25 -19.56 12.16
CA SER A 37 -3.09 -20.74 11.95
C SER A 37 -4.44 -20.36 11.34
N SER A 38 -5.12 -21.32 10.70
CA SER A 38 -6.47 -21.09 10.16
C SER A 38 -7.45 -20.61 11.25
N GLN A 39 -7.31 -21.13 12.48
CA GLN A 39 -8.12 -20.72 13.62
C GLN A 39 -7.86 -19.26 14.02
N GLU A 40 -6.60 -18.82 14.06
CA GLU A 40 -6.26 -17.42 14.35
C GLU A 40 -6.77 -16.48 13.25
N LYS A 41 -6.64 -16.86 11.98
CA LYS A 41 -7.21 -16.10 10.85
C LYS A 41 -8.73 -15.95 11.01
N GLU A 42 -9.43 -17.03 11.32
CA GLU A 42 -10.87 -17.04 11.56
C GLU A 42 -11.26 -16.14 12.75
N GLN A 43 -10.50 -16.18 13.85
CA GLN A 43 -10.72 -15.29 15.00
C GLN A 43 -10.59 -13.81 14.64
N TYR A 44 -9.60 -13.43 13.82
CA TYR A 44 -9.46 -12.06 13.34
C TYR A 44 -10.62 -11.66 12.41
N LEU A 45 -11.05 -12.54 11.51
CA LEU A 45 -12.20 -12.30 10.64
C LEU A 45 -13.49 -12.10 11.45
N ASN A 46 -13.75 -12.97 12.43
CA ASN A 46 -14.90 -12.85 13.33
C ASN A 46 -14.85 -11.54 14.14
N ARG A 47 -13.66 -11.11 14.55
CA ARG A 47 -13.46 -9.82 15.21
C ARG A 47 -13.78 -8.64 14.28
N ILE A 48 -13.31 -8.66 13.04
CA ILE A 48 -13.61 -7.63 12.04
C ILE A 48 -15.13 -7.57 11.78
N GLU A 49 -15.77 -8.72 11.60
CA GLU A 49 -17.22 -8.78 11.40
C GLU A 49 -18.00 -8.27 12.62
N GLY A 50 -17.56 -8.60 13.83
CA GLY A 50 -18.13 -8.05 15.07
C GLY A 50 -18.04 -6.53 15.11
N LEU A 51 -16.88 -5.96 14.75
CA LEU A 51 -16.69 -4.51 14.66
C LEU A 51 -17.63 -3.87 13.62
N PHE A 52 -17.78 -4.47 12.44
CA PHE A 52 -18.73 -3.99 11.43
C PHE A 52 -20.17 -3.95 11.95
N LYS A 53 -20.61 -5.01 12.64
CA LYS A 53 -21.96 -5.07 13.21
C LYS A 53 -22.15 -4.06 14.35
N GLU A 54 -21.14 -3.84 15.17
CA GLU A 54 -21.23 -2.96 16.33
C GLU A 54 -21.19 -1.46 15.95
N TYR A 55 -20.37 -1.09 14.97
CA TYR A 55 -20.07 0.32 14.68
C TYR A 55 -20.70 0.86 13.39
N SER A 56 -21.30 0.02 12.54
CA SER A 56 -22.00 0.52 11.34
C SER A 56 -23.21 1.39 11.68
N GLY A 57 -23.53 2.32 10.78
CA GLY A 57 -24.64 3.26 10.90
C GLY A 57 -24.39 4.45 11.85
N ARG A 58 -23.20 4.58 12.45
CA ARG A 58 -22.88 5.67 13.40
C ARG A 58 -22.44 6.98 12.74
N GLY A 59 -21.97 6.93 11.49
CA GLY A 59 -21.44 8.07 10.75
C GLY A 59 -22.11 8.29 9.40
N ASN A 60 -21.53 9.18 8.59
CA ASN A 60 -21.98 9.37 7.20
C ASN A 60 -21.61 8.17 6.33
N TYR A 61 -20.54 7.46 6.70
CA TYR A 61 -20.06 6.21 6.10
C TYR A 61 -19.58 5.28 7.21
N ASP A 62 -19.55 3.99 6.93
CA ASP A 62 -18.99 2.97 7.82
C ASP A 62 -17.52 2.73 7.53
N VAL A 63 -17.14 2.85 6.26
CA VAL A 63 -15.80 2.54 5.77
C VAL A 63 -15.32 3.64 4.82
N ILE A 64 -14.13 4.17 5.11
CA ILE A 64 -13.29 4.84 4.11
C ILE A 64 -12.40 3.79 3.46
N PHE A 65 -12.59 3.52 2.18
CA PHE A 65 -11.87 2.47 1.47
C PHE A 65 -10.77 3.05 0.58
N ALA A 66 -9.53 2.59 0.74
CA ALA A 66 -8.39 3.00 -0.08
C ALA A 66 -8.45 2.32 -1.46
N LEU A 67 -9.08 2.97 -2.44
CA LEU A 67 -9.27 2.42 -3.78
C LEU A 67 -8.18 2.90 -4.74
N SER A 68 -7.30 2.00 -5.17
CA SER A 68 -6.25 2.34 -6.13
C SER A 68 -6.66 2.14 -7.59
N GLY A 69 -7.67 1.29 -7.84
CA GLY A 69 -8.08 0.84 -9.18
C GLY A 69 -7.27 -0.36 -9.70
N GLY A 70 -6.24 -0.79 -8.98
CA GLY A 70 -5.49 -2.02 -9.25
C GLY A 70 -6.28 -3.28 -8.86
N LYS A 71 -5.74 -4.45 -9.20
CA LYS A 71 -6.38 -5.76 -8.99
C LYS A 71 -6.81 -5.99 -7.53
N ASP A 72 -5.90 -5.75 -6.58
CA ASP A 72 -6.10 -6.10 -5.16
C ASP A 72 -7.15 -5.21 -4.48
N SER A 73 -7.08 -3.89 -4.73
CA SER A 73 -8.08 -2.95 -4.18
C SER A 73 -9.45 -3.13 -4.82
N SER A 74 -9.50 -3.48 -6.12
CA SER A 74 -10.73 -3.79 -6.84
C SER A 74 -11.40 -5.05 -6.28
N TYR A 75 -10.64 -6.14 -6.13
CA TYR A 75 -11.11 -7.39 -5.55
C TYR A 75 -11.57 -7.21 -4.11
N THR A 76 -10.79 -6.47 -3.32
CA THR A 76 -11.10 -6.26 -1.90
C THR A 76 -12.38 -5.46 -1.71
N LEU A 77 -12.60 -4.41 -2.53
CA LEU A 77 -13.85 -3.65 -2.49
C LEU A 77 -15.06 -4.52 -2.85
N TYR A 78 -14.95 -5.29 -3.94
CA TYR A 78 -16.01 -6.20 -4.36
C TYR A 78 -16.34 -7.23 -3.27
N LYS A 79 -15.33 -7.92 -2.73
CA LYS A 79 -15.52 -8.93 -1.70
C LYS A 79 -16.08 -8.33 -0.41
N LEU A 80 -15.58 -7.17 0.03
CA LEU A 80 -16.10 -6.46 1.19
C LEU A 80 -17.60 -6.16 1.04
N LYS A 81 -18.03 -5.63 -0.11
CA LYS A 81 -19.44 -5.30 -0.35
C LYS A 81 -20.33 -6.51 -0.62
N LYS A 82 -19.78 -7.58 -1.19
CA LYS A 82 -20.49 -8.86 -1.37
C LYS A 82 -20.78 -9.53 -0.02
N ASP A 83 -19.78 -9.58 0.84
CA ASP A 83 -19.87 -10.28 2.13
C ASP A 83 -20.59 -9.42 3.19
N TYR A 84 -20.47 -8.08 3.09
CA TYR A 84 -21.08 -7.13 4.02
C TYR A 84 -21.88 -6.04 3.26
N PRO A 85 -23.00 -6.40 2.61
CA PRO A 85 -23.76 -5.48 1.75
C PRO A 85 -24.38 -4.30 2.51
N PHE A 86 -24.54 -4.41 3.83
CA PHE A 86 -25.07 -3.34 4.68
C PHE A 86 -24.08 -2.19 4.91
N LEU A 87 -22.77 -2.37 4.68
CA LEU A 87 -21.79 -1.31 4.92
C LEU A 87 -21.93 -0.19 3.90
N LYS A 88 -22.02 1.04 4.39
CA LYS A 88 -21.94 2.26 3.58
C LYS A 88 -20.48 2.64 3.38
N VAL A 89 -19.98 2.50 2.16
CA VAL A 89 -18.55 2.64 1.82
C VAL A 89 -18.33 3.92 1.02
N LEU A 90 -17.37 4.73 1.42
CA LEU A 90 -16.77 5.79 0.60
C LEU A 90 -15.43 5.27 0.05
N ALA A 91 -15.40 4.92 -1.23
CA ALA A 91 -14.19 4.50 -1.91
C ALA A 91 -13.40 5.73 -2.38
N VAL A 92 -12.23 5.93 -1.79
CA VAL A 92 -11.37 7.09 -2.05
C VAL A 92 -10.20 6.68 -2.94
N GLN A 93 -10.12 7.26 -4.15
CA GLN A 93 -8.97 7.13 -5.03
C GLN A 93 -8.13 8.40 -4.99
N PHE A 94 -6.87 8.27 -4.57
CA PHE A 94 -5.90 9.35 -4.64
C PHE A 94 -5.25 9.39 -6.02
N ASP A 95 -5.46 10.48 -6.74
CA ASP A 95 -4.72 10.78 -7.96
C ASP A 95 -3.38 11.41 -7.60
N ASN A 96 -2.36 10.56 -7.60
CA ASN A 96 -0.98 10.98 -7.37
C ASN A 96 -0.33 11.65 -8.59
N GLY A 97 -1.08 11.98 -9.65
CA GLY A 97 -0.55 12.53 -10.91
C GLY A 97 0.09 11.50 -11.84
N PHE A 98 0.12 10.23 -11.42
CA PHE A 98 0.65 9.06 -12.14
C PHE A 98 -0.32 7.87 -12.13
N THR A 99 -1.57 8.09 -11.71
CA THR A 99 -2.61 7.05 -11.75
C THR A 99 -2.96 6.78 -13.21
N SER A 100 -2.95 5.51 -13.63
CA SER A 100 -3.27 5.16 -15.02
C SER A 100 -4.75 5.41 -15.34
N ASP A 101 -5.06 5.73 -16.59
CA ASP A 101 -6.45 5.93 -17.02
C ASP A 101 -7.30 4.67 -16.79
N TYR A 102 -6.71 3.49 -17.00
CA TYR A 102 -7.33 2.21 -16.69
C TYR A 102 -7.63 2.07 -15.20
N ALA A 103 -6.75 2.50 -14.30
CA ALA A 103 -7.03 2.47 -12.86
C ALA A 103 -8.21 3.36 -12.49
N VAL A 104 -8.39 4.50 -13.15
CA VAL A 104 -9.57 5.37 -12.94
C VAL A 104 -10.84 4.71 -13.49
N ILE A 105 -10.79 4.13 -14.68
CA ILE A 105 -11.93 3.42 -15.30
C ILE A 105 -12.35 2.24 -14.41
N ASN A 106 -11.38 1.43 -13.99
CA ASN A 106 -11.59 0.28 -13.13
C ASN A 106 -12.14 0.69 -11.77
N ALA A 107 -11.58 1.72 -11.13
CA ALA A 107 -12.09 2.21 -9.85
C ALA A 107 -13.58 2.58 -9.92
N LYS A 108 -13.98 3.36 -10.95
CA LYS A 108 -15.40 3.71 -11.16
C LYS A 108 -16.26 2.48 -11.41
N LYS A 109 -15.78 1.55 -12.23
CA LYS A 109 -16.51 0.30 -12.55
C LYS A 109 -16.74 -0.56 -11.30
N MET A 110 -15.72 -0.70 -10.47
CA MET A 110 -15.81 -1.49 -9.24
C MET A 110 -16.71 -0.82 -8.21
N CYS A 111 -16.71 0.52 -8.12
CA CYS A 111 -17.68 1.23 -7.27
C CYS A 111 -19.13 1.04 -7.73
N GLU A 112 -19.38 1.07 -9.05
CA GLU A 112 -20.70 0.81 -9.64
C GLU A 112 -21.20 -0.60 -9.25
N ILE A 113 -20.37 -1.62 -9.43
CA ILE A 113 -20.69 -3.02 -9.10
C ILE A 113 -20.91 -3.20 -7.60
N ALA A 114 -20.05 -2.59 -6.78
CA ALA A 114 -20.08 -2.73 -5.33
C ALA A 114 -21.19 -1.88 -4.67
N GLY A 115 -21.81 -0.94 -5.41
CA GLY A 115 -22.83 -0.03 -4.89
C GLY A 115 -22.27 0.90 -3.81
N CYS A 116 -21.10 1.50 -4.05
CA CYS A 116 -20.47 2.44 -3.12
C CYS A 116 -20.17 3.80 -3.75
N ASP A 117 -20.08 4.83 -2.91
CA ASP A 117 -19.74 6.18 -3.37
C ASP A 117 -18.26 6.25 -3.76
N TYR A 118 -17.97 6.92 -4.87
CA TYR A 118 -16.62 7.13 -5.38
C TYR A 118 -16.18 8.58 -5.16
N PHE A 119 -15.05 8.76 -4.49
CA PHE A 119 -14.44 10.05 -4.26
C PHE A 119 -13.01 10.07 -4.79
N LYS A 120 -12.72 10.99 -5.72
CA LYS A 120 -11.38 11.18 -6.26
C LYS A 120 -10.69 12.33 -5.52
N LEU A 121 -9.69 12.01 -4.71
CA LEU A 121 -8.83 12.99 -4.06
C LEU A 121 -7.74 13.42 -5.06
N THR A 122 -7.65 14.72 -5.31
CA THR A 122 -6.65 15.29 -6.23
C THR A 122 -5.85 16.38 -5.53
N MET A 123 -4.64 16.61 -6.00
CA MET A 123 -3.79 17.73 -5.60
C MET A 123 -3.17 18.33 -6.85
N GLU A 124 -2.71 19.57 -6.74
CA GLU A 124 -1.96 20.24 -7.79
C GLU A 124 -0.73 19.41 -8.20
N LYS A 125 -0.68 18.99 -9.46
CA LYS A 125 0.28 17.99 -9.95
C LYS A 125 1.73 18.43 -9.78
N GLU A 126 2.04 19.70 -10.02
CA GLU A 126 3.42 20.19 -9.88
C GLU A 126 3.93 20.05 -8.45
N ASN A 127 3.07 20.22 -7.43
CA ASN A 127 3.47 20.01 -6.04
C ASN A 127 3.77 18.53 -5.75
N LEU A 128 3.00 17.60 -6.34
CA LEU A 128 3.28 16.17 -6.24
C LEU A 128 4.58 15.81 -6.98
N TYR A 129 4.81 16.39 -8.16
CA TYR A 129 6.02 16.14 -8.95
C TYR A 129 7.26 16.67 -8.25
N GLU A 130 7.21 17.87 -7.68
CA GLU A 130 8.29 18.40 -6.85
C GLU A 130 8.57 17.49 -5.64
N LEU A 131 7.52 17.08 -4.94
CA LEU A 131 7.63 16.23 -3.77
C LEU A 131 8.27 14.86 -4.11
N PHE A 132 7.83 14.21 -5.18
CA PHE A 132 8.40 12.94 -5.62
C PHE A 132 9.82 13.09 -6.17
N ARG A 133 10.15 14.21 -6.82
CA ARG A 133 11.53 14.53 -7.22
C ARG A 133 12.45 14.61 -6.00
N LYS A 134 12.07 15.41 -5.00
CA LYS A 134 12.83 15.54 -3.75
C LYS A 134 12.99 14.20 -3.02
N ALA A 135 11.95 13.36 -3.05
CA ALA A 135 12.02 12.01 -2.50
C ALA A 135 12.98 11.09 -3.27
N ALA A 136 12.97 11.17 -4.61
CA ALA A 136 13.88 10.42 -5.48
C ALA A 136 15.35 10.77 -5.21
N GLU A 137 15.65 12.05 -4.97
CA GLU A 137 17.00 12.57 -4.71
C GLU A 137 17.47 12.34 -3.26
N SER A 138 16.56 12.25 -2.29
CA SER A 138 16.89 12.17 -0.87
C SER A 138 17.36 10.78 -0.44
N TYR A 139 18.40 10.69 0.39
CA TYR A 139 18.83 9.45 1.04
C TYR A 139 18.41 9.32 2.52
N ASP A 140 17.84 10.35 3.14
CA ASP A 140 17.58 10.37 4.60
C ASP A 140 16.10 10.53 5.00
N ALA A 141 15.20 10.72 4.04
CA ALA A 141 13.76 10.86 4.30
C ALA A 141 13.20 9.75 5.20
N PHE A 142 13.57 8.49 4.93
CA PHE A 142 13.04 7.32 5.63
C PHE A 142 14.12 6.49 6.35
N PRO A 143 13.78 5.87 7.50
CA PRO A 143 14.65 4.90 8.15
C PRO A 143 14.83 3.66 7.27
N LYS A 144 15.93 2.93 7.48
CA LYS A 144 16.30 1.73 6.70
C LYS A 144 15.14 0.73 6.54
N PHE A 145 14.44 0.42 7.63
CA PHE A 145 13.34 -0.55 7.61
C PHE A 145 12.16 -0.14 6.71
N ALA A 146 11.89 1.15 6.55
CA ALA A 146 10.84 1.61 5.64
C ALA A 146 11.26 1.45 4.16
N LYS A 147 12.57 1.59 3.87
CA LYS A 147 13.14 1.41 2.52
C LYS A 147 13.13 -0.05 2.08
N TYR A 148 13.18 -0.98 3.02
CA TYR A 148 13.08 -2.42 2.75
C TYR A 148 11.72 -2.84 2.16
N ARG A 149 10.68 -2.04 2.38
CA ARG A 149 9.31 -2.38 2.00
C ARG A 149 8.75 -1.55 0.86
N ALA A 150 9.41 -0.43 0.52
CA ALA A 150 8.99 0.48 -0.53
C ALA A 150 10.11 1.48 -0.86
N SER A 151 10.07 2.03 -2.07
CA SER A 151 10.93 3.17 -2.45
C SER A 151 10.61 4.43 -1.62
N ASP A 152 11.54 5.39 -1.59
CA ASP A 152 11.30 6.67 -0.89
C ASP A 152 10.09 7.40 -1.50
N ILE A 153 9.94 7.36 -2.83
CA ILE A 153 8.81 7.92 -3.57
C ILE A 153 7.49 7.26 -3.13
N CYS A 154 7.44 5.93 -3.12
CA CYS A 154 6.23 5.19 -2.73
C CYS A 154 5.90 5.39 -1.25
N ASN A 155 6.92 5.49 -0.38
CA ASN A 155 6.75 5.80 1.04
C ASN A 155 6.16 7.19 1.28
N ILE A 156 6.54 8.21 0.50
CA ILE A 156 5.87 9.52 0.54
C ILE A 156 4.42 9.38 0.09
N CYS A 157 4.18 8.77 -1.08
CA CYS A 157 2.84 8.65 -1.64
C CYS A 157 1.86 7.94 -0.69
N ILE A 158 2.26 6.82 -0.09
CA ILE A 158 1.39 6.08 0.86
C ILE A 158 1.21 6.84 2.17
N SER A 159 2.18 7.65 2.59
CA SER A 159 2.04 8.51 3.77
C SER A 159 0.97 9.58 3.56
N ILE A 160 0.94 10.23 2.39
CA ILE A 160 -0.14 11.17 2.01
C ILE A 160 -1.50 10.47 2.05
N ILE A 161 -1.61 9.31 1.41
CA ILE A 161 -2.86 8.53 1.39
C ILE A 161 -3.31 8.24 2.83
N LYS A 162 -2.42 7.74 3.70
CA LYS A 162 -2.76 7.46 5.09
C LYS A 162 -3.25 8.72 5.83
N GLN A 163 -2.56 9.85 5.70
CA GLN A 163 -2.98 11.10 6.32
C GLN A 163 -4.38 11.52 5.86
N LYS A 164 -4.63 11.51 4.55
CA LYS A 164 -5.89 11.98 3.98
C LYS A 164 -7.05 11.01 4.16
N LEU A 165 -6.81 9.70 4.22
CA LEU A 165 -7.85 8.74 4.58
C LEU A 165 -8.20 8.81 6.07
N MET A 166 -7.22 9.05 6.96
CA MET A 166 -7.51 9.36 8.37
C MET A 166 -8.35 10.63 8.50
N GLU A 167 -8.01 11.67 7.73
CA GLU A 167 -8.79 12.91 7.68
C GLU A 167 -10.24 12.65 7.24
N GLN A 168 -10.44 11.92 6.14
CA GLN A 168 -11.77 11.57 5.66
C GLN A 168 -12.54 10.72 6.67
N ALA A 169 -11.89 9.76 7.34
CA ALA A 169 -12.56 8.93 8.32
C ALA A 169 -13.09 9.76 9.50
N ILE A 170 -12.30 10.72 9.99
CA ILE A 170 -12.73 11.59 11.09
C ILE A 170 -13.85 12.53 10.62
N VAL A 171 -13.70 13.19 9.47
CA VAL A 171 -14.69 14.14 8.94
C VAL A 171 -16.02 13.45 8.65
N GLN A 172 -15.98 12.24 8.08
CA GLN A 172 -17.17 11.46 7.76
C GLN A 172 -17.71 10.65 8.94
N LYS A 173 -17.03 10.69 10.09
CA LYS A 173 -17.33 9.87 11.27
C LYS A 173 -17.35 8.37 10.96
N ALA A 174 -16.50 7.94 10.03
CA ALA A 174 -16.38 6.54 9.64
C ALA A 174 -15.48 5.79 10.64
N PRO A 175 -15.96 4.72 11.27
CA PRO A 175 -15.18 3.96 12.25
C PRO A 175 -14.03 3.17 11.62
N PHE A 176 -14.06 2.91 10.31
CA PHE A 176 -13.08 2.05 9.66
C PHE A 176 -12.41 2.71 8.46
N ILE A 177 -11.12 2.44 8.31
CA ILE A 177 -10.35 2.66 7.09
C ILE A 177 -9.90 1.30 6.58
N VAL A 178 -10.16 0.95 5.33
CA VAL A 178 -9.78 -0.35 4.77
C VAL A 178 -8.71 -0.17 3.70
N PHE A 179 -7.59 -0.88 3.83
CA PHE A 179 -6.59 -1.04 2.78
C PHE A 179 -6.53 -2.49 2.30
N ALA A 180 -6.29 -2.65 1.00
CA ALA A 180 -6.12 -3.94 0.34
C ALA A 180 -4.66 -4.43 0.39
N PHE A 181 -4.07 -4.47 1.58
CA PHE A 181 -2.71 -4.97 1.76
C PHE A 181 -2.71 -6.49 1.93
N THR A 182 -1.81 -7.15 1.22
CA THR A 182 -1.55 -8.60 1.37
C THR A 182 -0.77 -8.88 2.65
N ALA A 183 -0.63 -10.16 3.02
CA ALA A 183 0.14 -10.55 4.19
C ALA A 183 1.64 -10.20 4.08
N GLY A 184 2.17 -10.08 2.86
CA GLY A 184 3.54 -9.60 2.62
C GLY A 184 3.73 -8.11 2.93
N GLN A 185 2.70 -7.30 2.72
CA GLN A 185 2.73 -5.84 2.89
C GLN A 185 2.46 -5.40 4.33
N SER A 186 1.46 -6.02 4.97
CA SER A 186 1.11 -5.72 6.36
C SER A 186 0.70 -6.99 7.11
N PRO A 187 1.47 -7.41 8.13
CA PRO A 187 1.13 -8.59 8.92
C PRO A 187 0.07 -8.30 10.00
N ASN A 188 -0.34 -7.04 10.19
CA ASN A 188 -1.28 -6.63 11.24
C ASN A 188 -2.68 -6.41 10.64
N PRO A 189 -3.67 -7.29 10.89
CA PRO A 189 -4.99 -7.18 10.27
C PRO A 189 -5.84 -6.02 10.80
N ILE A 190 -5.59 -5.60 12.06
CA ILE A 190 -6.34 -4.53 12.75
C ILE A 190 -5.34 -3.59 13.42
N ILE A 191 -5.46 -2.29 13.14
CA ILE A 191 -4.67 -1.24 13.79
C ILE A 191 -5.64 -0.19 14.33
N ASN A 192 -5.75 -0.10 15.66
CA ASN A 192 -6.58 0.91 16.30
C ASN A 192 -5.84 2.26 16.31
N LEU A 193 -6.45 3.30 15.75
CA LEU A 193 -5.85 4.63 15.74
C LEU A 193 -6.35 5.38 16.97
N SER A 194 -5.53 5.55 17.99
CA SER A 194 -5.84 6.54 19.04
C SER A 194 -5.53 7.94 18.53
N ALA A 195 -6.12 8.97 19.14
CA ALA A 195 -5.77 10.38 18.85
C ALA A 195 -4.25 10.63 18.94
N ASN A 196 -3.61 10.06 19.98
CA ASN A 196 -2.16 10.14 20.17
C ASN A 196 -1.38 9.45 19.04
N PHE A 197 -1.85 8.31 18.55
CA PHE A 197 -1.22 7.61 17.43
C PHE A 197 -1.33 8.42 16.13
N ILE A 198 -2.50 9.02 15.86
CA ILE A 198 -2.71 9.87 14.68
C ILE A 198 -1.80 11.10 14.74
N GLN A 199 -1.72 11.78 15.89
CA GLN A 199 -0.81 12.91 16.07
C GLN A 199 0.65 12.50 15.90
N TRP A 200 1.06 11.36 16.46
CA TRP A 200 2.40 10.83 16.28
C TRP A 200 2.70 10.53 14.79
N SER A 201 1.76 9.89 14.09
CA SER A 201 1.90 9.58 12.66
C SER A 201 2.01 10.84 11.81
N ARG A 202 1.21 11.88 12.12
CA ARG A 202 1.31 13.20 11.47
C ARG A 202 2.70 13.81 11.69
N ASN A 203 3.15 13.90 12.94
CA ASN A 203 4.45 14.49 13.29
C ASN A 203 5.62 13.72 12.67
N LEU A 204 5.52 12.39 12.57
CA LEU A 204 6.51 11.57 11.89
C LEU A 204 6.59 11.94 10.40
N PHE A 205 5.46 12.05 9.71
CA PHE A 205 5.44 12.39 8.30
C PHE A 205 5.89 13.83 8.04
N GLU A 206 5.50 14.78 8.89
CA GLU A 206 5.98 16.16 8.85
C GLU A 206 7.52 16.23 8.92
N LYS A 207 8.15 15.47 9.82
CA LYS A 207 9.61 15.37 9.88
C LYS A 207 10.21 14.78 8.61
N GLN A 208 9.55 13.80 7.98
CA GLN A 208 10.01 13.20 6.72
C GLN A 208 9.95 14.21 5.56
N LEU A 209 8.91 15.04 5.52
CA LEU A 209 8.79 16.16 4.57
C LEU A 209 9.90 17.19 4.80
N GLN A 210 10.15 17.58 6.06
CA GLN A 210 11.22 18.53 6.40
C GLN A 210 12.61 18.02 5.99
N LYS A 211 12.88 16.72 6.15
CA LYS A 211 14.14 16.09 5.71
C LYS A 211 14.39 16.17 4.21
N ILE A 212 13.35 16.29 3.40
CA ILE A 212 13.46 16.47 1.95
C ILE A 212 13.28 17.95 1.54
N GLY A 213 13.31 18.86 2.51
CA GLY A 213 13.19 20.30 2.28
C GLY A 213 11.79 20.71 1.81
N VAL A 214 10.75 20.11 2.39
CA VAL A 214 9.33 20.48 2.20
C VAL A 214 8.74 20.87 3.54
N ASP A 215 8.15 22.07 3.59
CA ASP A 215 7.37 22.55 4.73
C ASP A 215 5.89 22.64 4.32
N ASP A 216 5.05 21.80 4.92
CA ASP A 216 3.63 21.63 4.58
C ASP A 216 2.74 22.52 5.47
N THR A 217 3.04 23.82 5.52
CA THR A 217 2.39 24.76 6.44
C THR A 217 0.89 24.93 6.20
N ASP A 218 0.44 24.68 4.97
CA ASP A 218 -0.98 24.70 4.58
C ASP A 218 -1.69 23.35 4.80
N GLU A 219 -0.99 22.36 5.39
CA GLU A 219 -1.48 21.02 5.69
C GLU A 219 -2.08 20.31 4.45
N ARG A 220 -1.45 20.54 3.30
CA ARG A 220 -1.90 19.98 2.03
C ARG A 220 -1.69 18.47 1.99
N PHE A 221 -0.59 17.98 2.54
CA PHE A 221 -0.26 16.56 2.59
C PHE A 221 -0.63 15.92 3.93
N LEU A 222 -0.39 16.65 5.02
CA LEU A 222 -0.66 16.24 6.38
C LEU A 222 -2.15 16.29 6.70
N ILE A 223 -2.61 15.43 7.62
CA ILE A 223 -3.95 15.62 8.20
C ILE A 223 -3.99 16.98 8.91
N LYS A 224 -5.07 17.72 8.72
CA LYS A 224 -5.19 19.02 9.36
C LYS A 224 -5.25 18.91 10.88
N ASN A 225 -4.54 19.81 11.57
CA ASN A 225 -4.56 19.87 13.04
C ASN A 225 -5.97 20.15 13.58
N GLU A 226 -6.80 20.93 12.86
CA GLU A 226 -8.20 21.16 13.23
C GLU A 226 -9.02 19.86 13.25
N VAL A 227 -8.72 18.93 12.35
CA VAL A 227 -9.42 17.64 12.26
C VAL A 227 -9.02 16.73 13.42
N ILE A 228 -7.72 16.69 13.78
CA ILE A 228 -7.26 15.92 14.95
C ILE A 228 -7.89 16.46 16.24
N LYS A 229 -7.97 17.78 16.43
CA LYS A 229 -8.57 18.39 17.62
C LYS A 229 -10.05 18.05 17.78
N ASN A 230 -10.74 17.83 16.67
CA ASN A 230 -12.16 17.48 16.62
C ASN A 230 -12.40 15.97 16.52
N ILE A 231 -11.39 15.14 16.79
CA ILE A 231 -11.60 13.70 16.88
C ILE A 231 -12.60 13.45 18.02
N GLY A 232 -13.76 12.89 17.67
CA GLY A 232 -14.76 12.54 18.66
C GLY A 232 -14.29 11.42 19.59
N GLU A 233 -15.20 10.89 20.39
CA GLU A 233 -14.89 9.81 21.35
C GLU A 233 -14.41 8.52 20.67
N ILE A 234 -14.81 8.28 19.43
CA ILE A 234 -14.46 7.08 18.66
C ILE A 234 -13.48 7.46 17.55
N ALA A 235 -12.22 7.06 17.74
CA ALA A 235 -11.20 7.17 16.71
C ALA A 235 -11.23 5.93 15.79
N PRO A 236 -10.93 6.09 14.49
CA PRO A 236 -11.08 5.01 13.52
C PRO A 236 -10.06 3.89 13.71
N SER A 237 -10.35 2.72 13.16
CA SER A 237 -9.38 1.62 13.03
C SER A 237 -9.05 1.34 11.56
N ILE A 238 -7.78 1.06 11.28
CA ILE A 238 -7.35 0.55 9.98
C ILE A 238 -7.51 -0.96 9.97
N LEU A 239 -8.13 -1.48 8.92
CA LEU A 239 -8.37 -2.90 8.69
C LEU A 239 -7.70 -3.36 7.39
N HIS A 240 -7.09 -4.55 7.42
CA HIS A 240 -6.46 -5.21 6.27
C HIS A 240 -7.08 -6.59 6.05
N PRO A 241 -8.35 -6.68 5.60
CA PRO A 241 -9.02 -7.97 5.48
C PRO A 241 -8.36 -8.90 4.44
N LEU A 242 -7.70 -8.33 3.42
CA LEU A 242 -7.03 -9.11 2.38
C LEU A 242 -5.90 -9.99 2.93
N CYS A 243 -5.20 -9.58 4.00
CA CYS A 243 -4.14 -10.39 4.61
C CYS A 243 -4.67 -11.60 5.40
N LEU A 244 -6.00 -11.70 5.58
CA LEU A 244 -6.67 -12.81 6.26
C LEU A 244 -7.38 -13.75 5.30
N TRP A 245 -7.83 -13.22 4.16
CA TRP A 245 -8.50 -14.01 3.14
C TRP A 245 -7.53 -14.94 2.41
N GLU A 246 -8.07 -16.01 1.84
CA GLU A 246 -7.32 -16.80 0.88
C GLU A 246 -7.00 -15.93 -0.34
N TYR A 247 -5.71 -15.83 -0.66
CA TYR A 247 -5.19 -14.97 -1.71
C TYR A 247 -4.38 -15.81 -2.70
N SER A 248 -4.69 -15.61 -3.98
CA SER A 248 -3.89 -15.99 -5.14
C SER A 248 -4.07 -14.88 -6.17
N GLU A 249 -2.97 -14.46 -6.81
CA GLU A 249 -3.02 -13.43 -7.83
C GLU A 249 -3.93 -13.83 -9.01
N ASP A 250 -3.90 -15.10 -9.41
CA ASP A 250 -4.74 -15.63 -10.48
C ASP A 250 -6.23 -15.53 -10.12
N THR A 251 -6.62 -16.01 -8.93
CA THR A 251 -8.02 -15.94 -8.46
C THR A 251 -8.51 -14.49 -8.37
N VAL A 252 -7.65 -13.58 -7.89
CA VAL A 252 -7.96 -12.15 -7.80
C VAL A 252 -8.20 -11.58 -9.20
N LEU A 253 -7.29 -11.85 -10.14
CA LEU A 253 -7.39 -11.37 -11.53
C LEU A 253 -8.60 -11.94 -12.25
N GLU A 254 -8.81 -13.26 -12.20
CA GLU A 254 -9.96 -13.94 -12.80
C GLU A 254 -11.28 -13.34 -12.30
N THR A 255 -11.38 -13.11 -10.98
CA THR A 255 -12.57 -12.52 -10.37
C THR A 255 -12.84 -11.12 -10.91
N VAL A 256 -11.86 -10.21 -10.85
CA VAL A 256 -12.10 -8.81 -11.24
C VAL A 256 -12.29 -8.69 -12.75
N VAL A 257 -11.55 -9.45 -13.56
CA VAL A 257 -11.72 -9.47 -15.02
C VAL A 257 -13.10 -10.00 -15.40
N GLY A 258 -13.59 -11.04 -14.73
CA GLY A 258 -14.96 -11.55 -14.90
C GLY A 258 -16.04 -10.51 -14.58
N LEU A 259 -15.72 -9.52 -13.73
CA LEU A 259 -16.58 -8.39 -13.39
C LEU A 259 -16.43 -7.20 -14.35
N GLY A 260 -15.55 -7.30 -15.36
CA GLY A 260 -15.30 -6.25 -16.35
C GLY A 260 -14.18 -5.27 -15.98
N TRP A 261 -13.38 -5.57 -14.95
CA TRP A 261 -12.10 -4.90 -14.70
C TRP A 261 -11.15 -5.17 -15.87
N LYS A 262 -10.44 -4.14 -16.32
CA LYS A 262 -9.55 -4.22 -17.48
C LYS A 262 -8.09 -4.16 -17.06
N PRO A 263 -7.26 -5.19 -17.36
CA PRO A 263 -5.84 -5.13 -17.11
C PRO A 263 -5.19 -3.94 -17.81
N PRO A 264 -4.39 -3.11 -17.12
CA PRO A 264 -3.72 -1.99 -17.75
C PRO A 264 -2.45 -2.47 -18.48
N ALA A 265 -2.13 -1.84 -19.61
CA ALA A 265 -0.92 -2.13 -20.38
C ALA A 265 0.31 -1.39 -19.80
N LEU A 266 0.62 -1.59 -18.52
CA LEU A 266 1.77 -0.95 -17.85
C LEU A 266 3.09 -1.72 -18.07
N ASN A 267 3.01 -3.03 -18.28
CA ASN A 267 4.17 -3.94 -18.28
C ASN A 267 5.02 -3.79 -17.00
N ASP A 268 4.35 -3.73 -15.84
CA ASP A 268 4.97 -3.62 -14.51
C ASP A 268 4.53 -4.83 -13.66
N SER A 269 5.48 -5.53 -13.05
CA SER A 269 5.24 -6.79 -12.34
C SER A 269 4.61 -6.62 -10.96
N ASN A 270 4.70 -5.41 -10.41
CA ASN A 270 4.33 -5.12 -9.02
C ASN A 270 3.23 -4.04 -8.91
N SER A 271 2.84 -3.40 -10.01
CA SER A 271 1.74 -2.43 -10.05
C SER A 271 0.79 -2.64 -11.22
N THR A 272 -0.51 -2.63 -10.92
CA THR A 272 -1.60 -2.65 -11.91
C THR A 272 -2.39 -1.35 -11.91
N ASN A 273 -1.78 -0.24 -11.49
CA ASN A 273 -2.49 1.03 -11.33
C ASN A 273 -1.63 2.29 -11.46
N CYS A 274 -0.32 2.22 -11.21
CA CYS A 274 0.54 3.40 -11.09
C CYS A 274 1.62 3.40 -12.17
N THR A 275 1.66 4.45 -12.99
CA THR A 275 2.67 4.66 -14.04
C THR A 275 4.05 5.05 -13.48
N LEU A 276 4.11 5.53 -12.22
CA LEU A 276 5.35 5.92 -11.54
C LEU A 276 6.14 4.72 -11.00
N ASN A 277 5.52 3.54 -10.89
CA ASN A 277 6.09 2.43 -10.12
C ASN A 277 7.43 1.94 -10.68
N SER A 278 7.53 1.76 -12.00
CA SER A 278 8.77 1.33 -12.65
C SER A 278 9.91 2.32 -12.43
N PHE A 279 9.66 3.64 -12.52
CA PHE A 279 10.67 4.66 -12.18
C PHE A 279 11.07 4.61 -10.71
N ALA A 280 10.10 4.44 -9.81
CA ALA A 280 10.37 4.36 -8.38
C ALA A 280 11.19 3.10 -8.01
N CYS A 281 10.98 1.99 -8.71
CA CYS A 281 11.81 0.79 -8.58
C CYS A 281 13.22 1.02 -9.13
N TYR A 282 13.35 1.62 -10.32
CA TYR A 282 14.63 1.98 -10.93
C TYR A 282 15.45 2.88 -9.99
N ASN A 283 14.87 3.99 -9.53
CA ASN A 283 15.52 4.91 -8.60
C ASN A 283 15.96 4.22 -7.31
N HIS A 284 15.15 3.30 -6.77
CA HIS A 284 15.48 2.58 -5.55
C HIS A 284 16.64 1.58 -5.75
N LEU A 285 16.63 0.86 -6.88
CA LEU A 285 17.71 -0.06 -7.25
C LEU A 285 19.05 0.68 -7.42
N GLU A 286 19.05 1.80 -8.14
CA GLU A 286 20.25 2.62 -8.34
C GLU A 286 20.81 3.16 -7.01
N LYS A 287 19.92 3.58 -6.09
CA LYS A 287 20.34 4.19 -4.82
C LYS A 287 20.79 3.17 -3.77
N TYR A 288 20.17 2.00 -3.75
CA TYR A 288 20.29 1.09 -2.61
C TYR A 288 20.73 -0.33 -2.99
N GLY A 289 20.76 -0.68 -4.27
CA GLY A 289 21.29 -1.96 -4.77
C GLY A 289 20.37 -3.16 -4.55
N PHE A 290 19.12 -2.97 -4.15
CA PHE A 290 18.13 -4.05 -4.00
C PHE A 290 16.73 -3.62 -4.42
N HIS A 291 15.85 -4.58 -4.68
CA HIS A 291 14.50 -4.31 -5.20
C HIS A 291 13.53 -3.94 -4.06
N PRO A 292 12.71 -2.87 -4.19
CA PRO A 292 11.87 -2.39 -3.08
C PRO A 292 10.74 -3.34 -2.68
N TYR A 293 10.36 -4.28 -3.55
CA TYR A 293 9.37 -5.32 -3.27
C TYR A 293 9.95 -6.61 -2.67
N ALA A 294 11.27 -6.70 -2.47
CA ALA A 294 11.91 -7.93 -2.01
C ALA A 294 11.33 -8.46 -0.69
N PHE A 295 11.02 -7.57 0.26
CA PHE A 295 10.41 -7.98 1.53
C PHE A 295 8.94 -8.38 1.42
N ASP A 296 8.17 -7.70 0.57
CA ASP A 296 6.76 -8.02 0.31
C ASP A 296 6.64 -9.41 -0.32
N ILE A 297 7.36 -9.62 -1.43
CA ILE A 297 7.43 -10.90 -2.13
C ILE A 297 7.98 -11.99 -1.21
N ALA A 298 9.03 -11.72 -0.43
CA ALA A 298 9.51 -12.70 0.54
C ALA A 298 8.47 -13.02 1.62
N GLY A 299 7.60 -12.08 1.97
CA GLY A 299 6.45 -12.30 2.85
C GLY A 299 5.44 -13.25 2.25
N LEU A 300 5.03 -13.02 0.99
CA LEU A 300 4.10 -13.89 0.25
C LEU A 300 4.66 -15.31 0.06
N VAL A 301 5.96 -15.43 -0.24
CA VAL A 301 6.62 -16.73 -0.34
C VAL A 301 6.69 -17.43 1.03
N ARG A 302 6.95 -16.69 2.11
CA ARG A 302 6.94 -17.26 3.48
C ARG A 302 5.55 -17.70 3.92
N SER A 303 4.49 -17.00 3.51
CA SER A 303 3.09 -17.34 3.84
C SER A 303 2.55 -18.50 3.00
N GLY A 304 3.21 -18.84 1.88
CA GLY A 304 2.76 -19.87 0.95
C GLY A 304 1.75 -19.37 -0.08
N GLU A 305 1.53 -18.06 -0.16
CA GLU A 305 0.62 -17.41 -1.13
C GLU A 305 1.27 -17.22 -2.51
N MET A 306 2.60 -17.40 -2.59
CA MET A 306 3.39 -17.28 -3.81
C MET A 306 4.50 -18.34 -3.80
N SER A 307 4.80 -18.93 -4.96
CA SER A 307 5.96 -19.83 -5.07
C SER A 307 7.27 -19.05 -5.02
N ARG A 308 8.36 -19.69 -4.59
CA ARG A 308 9.67 -19.03 -4.54
C ARG A 308 10.17 -18.68 -5.94
N GLU A 309 9.89 -19.55 -6.91
CA GLU A 309 10.23 -19.40 -8.32
C GLU A 309 9.55 -18.16 -8.91
N GLU A 310 8.24 -18.03 -8.73
CA GLU A 310 7.46 -16.86 -9.15
C GLU A 310 7.96 -15.57 -8.47
N GLY A 311 8.27 -15.63 -7.18
CA GLY A 311 8.81 -14.49 -6.45
C GLY A 311 10.17 -14.02 -7.02
N LEU A 312 11.05 -14.96 -7.39
CA LEU A 312 12.31 -14.64 -8.05
C LEU A 312 12.09 -14.08 -9.46
N GLU A 313 11.15 -14.63 -10.22
CA GLU A 313 10.78 -14.12 -11.55
C GLU A 313 10.32 -12.66 -11.47
N LYS A 314 9.39 -12.35 -10.55
CA LYS A 314 8.88 -10.98 -10.34
C LYS A 314 9.98 -9.96 -9.97
N LEU A 315 10.95 -10.38 -9.16
CA LEU A 315 12.09 -9.53 -8.77
C LEU A 315 13.12 -9.33 -9.88
N ASN A 316 13.23 -10.27 -10.82
CA ASN A 316 14.18 -10.20 -11.93
C ASN A 316 13.54 -9.70 -13.25
N GLN A 317 12.22 -9.49 -13.27
CA GLN A 317 11.54 -8.94 -14.43
C GLN A 317 12.08 -7.54 -14.75
N GLU A 318 12.38 -7.31 -16.03
CA GLU A 318 12.83 -6.00 -16.51
C GLU A 318 11.78 -4.92 -16.23
N LEU A 319 12.23 -3.80 -15.68
CA LEU A 319 11.38 -2.65 -15.44
C LEU A 319 10.99 -1.98 -16.77
N SER A 320 9.76 -1.45 -16.82
CA SER A 320 9.21 -0.82 -18.03
C SER A 320 9.97 0.46 -18.40
N GLN A 321 10.86 0.36 -19.39
CA GLN A 321 11.65 1.49 -19.91
C GLN A 321 10.79 2.69 -20.37
N PRO A 322 9.64 2.49 -21.05
CA PRO A 322 8.75 3.60 -21.39
C PRO A 322 8.23 4.34 -20.16
N LEU A 323 7.80 3.62 -19.11
CA LEU A 323 7.31 4.23 -17.88
C LEU A 323 8.41 4.95 -17.09
N ILE A 324 9.63 4.40 -17.09
CA ILE A 324 10.80 5.06 -16.49
C ILE A 324 11.05 6.41 -17.16
N LYS A 325 11.12 6.43 -18.50
CA LYS A 325 11.36 7.66 -19.29
C LYS A 325 10.26 8.69 -19.09
N GLU A 326 9.00 8.29 -19.23
CA GLU A 326 7.85 9.20 -19.06
C GLU A 326 7.81 9.81 -17.66
N SER A 327 8.07 8.99 -16.62
CA SER A 327 8.08 9.47 -15.24
C SER A 327 9.27 10.39 -14.96
N ALA A 328 10.45 10.05 -15.48
CA ALA A 328 11.65 10.88 -15.36
C ALA A 328 11.45 12.26 -16.01
N GLU A 329 10.84 12.30 -17.21
CA GLU A 329 10.50 13.56 -17.89
C GLU A 329 9.53 14.42 -17.08
N LYS A 330 8.43 13.83 -16.58
CA LYS A 330 7.46 14.53 -15.71
C LYS A 330 8.10 15.04 -14.43
N LEU A 331 8.99 14.23 -13.84
CA LEU A 331 9.72 14.59 -12.64
C LEU A 331 10.92 15.48 -12.94
N LYS A 332 11.29 15.76 -14.19
CA LYS A 332 12.49 16.52 -14.57
C LYS A 332 13.77 15.96 -13.94
N ILE A 333 13.91 14.63 -13.94
CA ILE A 333 15.09 13.89 -13.46
C ILE A 333 15.81 13.31 -14.67
N GLU A 334 17.12 13.50 -14.73
CA GLU A 334 17.96 12.84 -15.74
C GLU A 334 18.20 11.37 -15.34
N ILE A 335 18.02 10.46 -16.30
CA ILE A 335 18.33 9.04 -16.15
C ILE A 335 19.52 8.70 -17.03
N ASN A 336 20.41 7.85 -16.52
CA ASN A 336 21.65 7.44 -17.22
C ASN A 336 21.42 6.32 -18.23
#